data_AF-A0A2V7FFU1-F1
#
_entry.id   AF-A0A2V7FFU1-F1
#
_cell.length_a   1.000
_cell.length_b   1.000
_cell.length_c   1.000
_cell.angle_alpha   90.00
_cell.angle_beta   90.00
_cell.angle_gamma   90.00
#
_symmetry.space_group_name_H-M   'P 1'
#
loop_
_entity.id
_entity.type
_entity.pdbx_description
1 polymer ?
#
loop_
_entity_poly.entity_id
_entity_poly.type
_entity_poly.pdbx_seq_one_letter_code
_entity_poly.pdbx_strand_id
1 'polypeptide(L)'
;MLAAVLVSLRPQQWVKNLFVFGGLVFGQRLFTPSVWPACGAFVIFCALSGAIYLVNDVADRDNDRLHPKKRERPIAAGRLPVGVALGVAVALVAGGLVAAAWLSTGVLLVAVAYVVLLTAYSAWLKHVVIVDVLAVAVGFVLRALAGTLAIDVAISGWLLICTVLIALFLALRGAARPDDRRRHRVDGDRVRALHDVAGDRREVPHAAAAGHAAVRAVWHLSLSLSALPPAARRQPVRALPPRPGAARQHGVLDRRGAADHLRHARGVVE
;
A
#
# COMPACT_ATOMS: atom_id res chain seq x y z
N MET A 1 15.00 -27.80 -19.11
CA MET A 1 15.55 -26.43 -18.93
C MET A 1 14.48 -25.36 -18.70
N LEU A 2 13.43 -25.26 -19.53
CA LEU A 2 12.34 -24.28 -19.33
C LEU A 2 11.69 -24.34 -17.94
N ALA A 3 11.36 -25.53 -17.43
CA ALA A 3 10.81 -25.67 -16.08
C ALA A 3 11.74 -25.13 -14.99
N ALA A 4 13.07 -25.30 -15.14
CA ALA A 4 14.05 -24.76 -14.21
C ALA A 4 14.08 -23.23 -14.22
N VAL A 5 13.95 -22.62 -15.41
CA VAL A 5 13.82 -21.16 -15.55
C VAL A 5 12.54 -20.67 -14.86
N LEU A 6 11.39 -21.29 -15.13
CA LEU A 6 10.11 -20.90 -14.51
C LEU A 6 10.15 -21.01 -12.99
N VAL A 7 10.74 -22.07 -12.45
CA VAL A 7 10.93 -22.22 -11.00
C VAL A 7 11.85 -21.12 -10.45
N SER A 8 12.94 -20.80 -11.14
CA SER A 8 13.86 -19.72 -10.77
C SER A 8 13.26 -18.32 -10.89
N LEU A 9 12.24 -18.11 -11.72
CA LEU A 9 11.47 -16.86 -11.77
C LEU A 9 10.54 -16.67 -10.55
N ARG A 10 10.36 -17.71 -9.74
CA ARG A 10 9.60 -17.70 -8.47
C ARG A 10 8.18 -17.16 -8.64
N PRO A 11 7.29 -17.84 -9.37
CA PRO A 11 5.91 -17.38 -9.62
C PRO A 11 5.11 -17.11 -8.34
N GLN A 12 5.40 -17.83 -7.26
CA GLN A 12 4.84 -17.58 -5.92
C GLN A 12 5.10 -16.15 -5.40
N GLN A 13 6.17 -15.49 -5.86
CA GLN A 13 6.50 -14.10 -5.49
C GLN A 13 5.79 -13.07 -6.37
N TRP A 14 5.20 -13.46 -7.51
CA TRP A 14 4.48 -12.55 -8.39
C TRP A 14 3.20 -11.99 -7.75
N VAL A 15 2.69 -12.64 -6.70
CA VAL A 15 1.59 -12.13 -5.87
C VAL A 15 1.90 -10.71 -5.34
N LYS A 16 3.18 -10.37 -5.10
CA LYS A 16 3.58 -9.01 -4.70
C LYS A 16 3.39 -7.97 -5.78
N ASN A 17 3.33 -8.38 -7.06
CA ASN A 17 3.07 -7.48 -8.17
C ASN A 17 1.58 -7.14 -8.30
N LEU A 18 0.68 -7.78 -7.54
CA LEU A 18 -0.75 -7.42 -7.54
C LEU A 18 -1.02 -5.98 -7.10
N PHE A 19 -0.07 -5.32 -6.42
CA PHE A 19 -0.14 -3.90 -6.11
C PHE A 19 -0.26 -3.01 -7.35
N VAL A 20 0.19 -3.47 -8.52
CA VAL A 20 -0.03 -2.79 -9.81
C VAL A 20 -1.54 -2.60 -10.09
N PHE A 21 -2.40 -3.51 -9.64
CA PHE A 21 -3.85 -3.36 -9.82
C PHE A 21 -4.48 -2.38 -8.84
N GLY A 22 -3.73 -1.84 -7.86
CA GLY A 22 -4.23 -0.83 -6.93
C GLY A 22 -4.84 0.38 -7.65
N GLY A 23 -4.25 0.80 -8.77
CA GLY A 23 -4.80 1.89 -9.58
C GLY A 23 -6.20 1.60 -10.13
N LEU A 24 -6.50 0.36 -10.52
CA LEU A 24 -7.84 0.00 -11.02
C LEU A 24 -8.87 0.03 -9.90
N VAL A 25 -8.53 -0.48 -8.72
CA VAL A 25 -9.44 -0.56 -7.58
C VAL A 25 -9.79 0.84 -7.09
N PHE A 26 -8.76 1.67 -6.84
CA PHE A 26 -8.95 3.02 -6.30
C PHE A 26 -9.44 4.01 -7.36
N GLY A 27 -9.17 3.75 -8.65
CA GLY A 27 -9.75 4.50 -9.77
C GLY A 27 -11.15 4.03 -10.17
N GLN A 28 -11.70 2.98 -9.54
CA GLN A 28 -12.98 2.36 -9.89
C GLN A 28 -13.11 1.95 -11.37
N ARG A 29 -12.00 1.52 -11.99
CA ARG A 29 -11.90 1.14 -13.42
C ARG A 29 -11.77 -0.37 -13.65
N LEU A 30 -12.18 -1.19 -12.69
CA LEU A 30 -12.02 -2.66 -12.78
C LEU A 30 -12.79 -3.29 -13.94
N PHE A 31 -13.95 -2.73 -14.30
CA PHE A 31 -14.83 -3.25 -15.36
C PHE A 31 -14.72 -2.45 -16.67
N THR A 32 -13.59 -1.78 -16.90
CA THR A 32 -13.35 -1.00 -18.12
C THR A 32 -12.16 -1.56 -18.90
N PRO A 33 -11.97 -1.15 -20.17
CA PRO A 33 -10.81 -1.54 -20.97
C PRO A 33 -9.45 -1.18 -20.35
N SER A 34 -9.42 -0.32 -19.32
CA SER A 34 -8.21 0.01 -18.54
C SER A 34 -7.59 -1.21 -17.84
N VAL A 35 -8.30 -2.33 -17.73
CA VAL A 35 -7.73 -3.59 -17.23
C VAL A 35 -6.57 -4.10 -18.09
N TRP A 36 -6.60 -3.88 -19.41
CA TRP A 36 -5.57 -4.40 -20.31
C TRP A 36 -4.20 -3.74 -20.11
N PRO A 37 -4.08 -2.39 -20.07
CA PRO A 37 -2.83 -1.75 -19.69
C PRO A 37 -2.32 -2.15 -18.29
N ALA A 38 -3.22 -2.29 -17.31
CA ALA A 38 -2.84 -2.72 -15.96
C ALA A 38 -2.29 -4.17 -15.95
N CYS A 39 -2.89 -5.08 -16.72
CA CYS A 39 -2.35 -6.43 -16.92
C CYS A 39 -0.99 -6.39 -17.63
N GLY A 40 -0.82 -5.52 -18.63
CA GLY A 40 0.47 -5.28 -19.28
C GLY A 40 1.55 -4.86 -18.28
N ALA A 41 1.25 -3.86 -17.44
CA ALA A 41 2.13 -3.43 -16.37
C ALA A 41 2.43 -4.57 -15.37
N PHE A 42 1.44 -5.38 -14.99
CA PHE A 42 1.64 -6.52 -14.12
C PHE A 42 2.63 -7.54 -14.71
N VAL A 43 2.47 -7.89 -15.99
CA VAL A 43 3.37 -8.83 -16.69
C VAL A 43 4.80 -8.27 -16.77
N ILE A 44 4.94 -6.97 -17.09
CA ILE A 44 6.24 -6.28 -17.09
C ILE A 44 6.91 -6.41 -15.72
N PHE A 45 6.21 -6.10 -14.63
CA PHE A 45 6.77 -6.20 -13.28
C PHE A 45 7.08 -7.64 -12.86
N CYS A 46 6.33 -8.64 -13.34
CA CYS A 46 6.66 -10.05 -13.18
C CYS A 46 7.97 -10.42 -13.88
N ALA A 47 8.15 -9.97 -15.13
CA ALA A 47 9.40 -10.18 -15.87
C ALA A 47 10.60 -9.51 -15.19
N LEU A 48 10.48 -8.23 -14.81
CA LEU A 48 11.56 -7.48 -14.15
C LEU A 48 11.94 -8.06 -12.79
N SER A 49 10.95 -8.38 -11.94
CA SER A 49 11.21 -9.02 -10.65
C SER A 49 11.82 -10.42 -10.81
N GLY A 50 11.34 -11.21 -11.76
CA GLY A 50 11.90 -12.52 -12.10
C GLY A 50 13.35 -12.45 -12.56
N ALA A 51 13.69 -11.48 -13.41
CA ALA A 51 15.06 -11.25 -13.86
C ALA A 51 16.01 -10.94 -12.69
N ILE A 52 15.57 -10.10 -11.76
CA ILE A 52 16.38 -9.74 -10.59
C ILE A 52 16.56 -10.95 -9.67
N TYR A 53 15.55 -11.82 -9.54
CA TYR A 53 15.71 -13.08 -8.82
C TYR A 53 16.71 -14.02 -9.50
N LEU A 54 16.75 -14.08 -10.83
CA LEU A 54 17.76 -14.86 -11.56
C LEU A 54 19.17 -14.33 -11.30
N VAL A 55 19.40 -13.02 -11.38
CA VAL A 55 20.71 -12.40 -11.10
C VAL A 55 21.13 -12.68 -9.66
N ASN A 56 20.21 -12.55 -8.72
CA ASN A 56 20.49 -12.83 -7.30
C ASN A 56 20.82 -14.31 -7.06
N ASP A 57 20.09 -15.24 -7.68
CA ASP A 57 20.35 -16.67 -7.54
C ASP A 57 21.69 -17.08 -8.18
N VAL A 58 22.16 -16.35 -9.19
CA VAL A 58 23.52 -16.51 -9.74
C VAL A 58 24.57 -15.99 -8.76
N ALA A 59 24.38 -14.79 -8.20
CA ALA A 59 25.32 -14.18 -7.27
C ALA A 59 25.45 -14.98 -5.96
N ASP A 60 24.33 -15.50 -5.45
CA ASP A 60 24.29 -16.29 -4.21
C ASP A 60 24.59 -17.79 -4.43
N ARG A 61 24.91 -18.22 -5.67
CA ARG A 61 25.04 -19.63 -6.06
C ARG A 61 25.92 -20.45 -5.12
N ASP A 62 27.13 -20.00 -4.85
CA ASP A 62 28.12 -20.78 -4.08
C ASP A 62 27.72 -20.89 -2.60
N ASN A 63 27.16 -19.81 -2.05
CA ASN A 63 26.63 -19.81 -0.69
C ASN A 63 25.35 -20.67 -0.57
N ASP A 64 24.48 -20.63 -1.58
CA ASP A 64 23.26 -21.43 -1.62
C ASP A 64 23.54 -22.93 -1.66
N ARG A 65 24.65 -23.36 -2.30
CA ARG A 65 25.08 -24.77 -2.32
C ARG A 65 25.39 -25.33 -0.93
N LEU A 66 25.87 -24.49 -0.02
CA LEU A 66 26.20 -24.88 1.35
C LEU A 66 24.96 -24.92 2.26
N HIS A 67 23.83 -24.37 1.83
CA HIS A 67 22.62 -24.27 2.64
C HIS A 67 21.74 -25.52 2.55
N PRO A 68 21.23 -26.07 3.67
CA PRO A 68 20.47 -27.32 3.68
C PRO A 68 19.21 -27.30 2.79
N LYS A 69 18.54 -26.14 2.69
CA LYS A 69 17.35 -25.94 1.85
C LYS A 69 17.60 -25.19 0.53
N LYS A 70 18.60 -24.31 0.44
CA LYS A 70 18.81 -23.45 -0.76
C LYS A 70 19.65 -24.15 -1.82
N ARG A 71 20.34 -25.24 -1.46
CA ARG A 71 21.09 -26.10 -2.41
C ARG A 71 20.23 -26.71 -3.51
N GLU A 72 18.93 -26.86 -3.28
CA GLU A 72 17.99 -27.45 -4.23
C GLU A 72 17.55 -26.47 -5.33
N ARG A 73 17.87 -25.17 -5.19
CA ARG A 73 17.58 -24.15 -6.20
C ARG A 73 18.19 -24.56 -7.55
N PRO A 74 17.50 -24.37 -8.69
CA PRO A 74 17.96 -24.87 -9.98
C PRO A 74 19.39 -24.45 -10.38
N ILE A 75 19.80 -23.23 -10.04
CA ILE A 75 21.14 -22.68 -10.33
C ILE A 75 22.20 -23.26 -9.37
N ALA A 76 21.90 -23.32 -8.06
CA ALA A 76 22.78 -23.92 -7.06
C ALA A 76 22.98 -25.44 -7.27
N ALA A 77 21.92 -26.14 -7.67
CA ALA A 77 21.93 -27.57 -7.99
C ALA A 77 22.56 -27.89 -9.37
N GLY A 78 22.97 -26.87 -10.15
CA GLY A 78 23.56 -27.05 -11.47
C GLY A 78 22.57 -27.47 -12.57
N ARG A 79 21.26 -27.49 -12.31
CA ARG A 79 20.21 -27.84 -13.28
C ARG A 79 19.96 -26.73 -14.31
N LEU A 80 20.33 -25.49 -13.98
CA LEU A 80 20.30 -24.34 -14.88
C LEU A 80 21.70 -23.72 -15.00
N PRO A 81 22.31 -23.72 -16.21
CA PRO A 81 23.61 -23.10 -16.43
C PRO A 81 23.56 -21.59 -16.17
N VAL A 82 24.64 -21.05 -15.59
CA VAL A 82 24.74 -19.62 -15.25
C VAL A 82 24.59 -18.73 -16.49
N GLY A 83 25.22 -19.09 -17.61
CA GLY A 83 25.12 -18.32 -18.85
C GLY A 83 23.67 -18.22 -19.37
N VAL A 84 22.89 -19.30 -19.26
CA VAL A 84 21.48 -19.31 -19.64
C VAL A 84 20.66 -18.46 -18.66
N ALA A 85 20.90 -18.58 -17.36
CA ALA A 85 20.21 -17.79 -16.34
C ALA A 85 20.43 -16.28 -16.54
N LEU A 86 21.67 -15.86 -16.79
CA LEU A 86 22.01 -14.46 -17.07
C LEU A 86 21.45 -13.99 -18.41
N GLY A 87 21.54 -14.81 -19.47
CA GLY A 87 20.96 -14.48 -20.77
C GLY A 87 19.44 -14.25 -20.69
N VAL A 88 18.72 -15.11 -19.96
CA VAL A 88 17.28 -14.93 -19.70
C VAL A 88 17.02 -13.69 -18.86
N ALA A 89 17.82 -13.42 -17.83
CA ALA A 89 17.65 -12.22 -17.01
C ALA A 89 17.81 -10.93 -17.84
N VAL A 90 18.85 -10.85 -18.68
CA VAL A 90 19.08 -9.71 -19.58
C VAL A 90 17.92 -9.57 -20.58
N ALA A 91 17.47 -10.67 -21.18
CA ALA A 91 16.35 -10.65 -22.12
C ALA A 91 15.05 -10.17 -21.46
N LEU A 92 14.77 -10.58 -20.21
CA LEU A 92 13.59 -10.15 -19.46
C LEU A 92 13.67 -8.69 -19.03
N VAL A 93 14.85 -8.19 -18.64
CA VAL A 93 15.02 -6.75 -18.34
C VAL A 93 14.84 -5.93 -19.60
N ALA A 94 15.55 -6.26 -20.69
CA ALA A 94 15.46 -5.53 -21.95
C ALA A 94 14.03 -5.57 -22.51
N GLY A 95 13.43 -6.75 -22.61
CA GLY A 95 12.05 -6.91 -23.08
C GLY A 95 11.03 -6.22 -22.18
N GLY A 96 11.22 -6.28 -20.86
CA GLY A 96 10.36 -5.60 -19.88
C GLY A 96 10.43 -4.07 -20.00
N LEU A 97 11.62 -3.50 -20.20
CA LEU A 97 11.79 -2.05 -20.39
C LEU A 97 11.25 -1.58 -21.74
N VAL A 98 11.44 -2.34 -22.82
CA VAL A 98 10.84 -2.04 -24.13
C VAL A 98 9.31 -2.07 -24.04
N ALA A 99 8.74 -3.10 -23.42
CA ALA A 99 7.30 -3.18 -23.19
C ALA A 99 6.78 -2.04 -22.30
N ALA A 100 7.54 -1.63 -21.28
CA ALA A 100 7.21 -0.48 -20.44
C ALA A 100 7.18 0.83 -21.26
N ALA A 101 8.14 1.03 -22.15
CA ALA A 101 8.20 2.19 -23.04
C ALA A 101 7.01 2.26 -24.00
N TRP A 102 6.53 1.11 -24.49
CA TRP A 102 5.32 1.02 -25.31
C TRP A 102 4.04 1.33 -24.54
N LEU A 103 4.01 1.07 -23.23
CA LEU A 103 2.83 1.31 -22.41
C LEU A 103 2.69 2.80 -22.07
N SER A 104 3.72 3.40 -21.48
CA SER A 104 3.84 4.85 -21.32
C SER A 104 5.23 5.24 -20.83
N THR A 105 5.66 6.47 -21.11
CA THR A 105 6.93 7.02 -20.59
C THR A 105 6.97 6.98 -19.06
N GLY A 106 5.84 7.22 -18.39
CA GLY A 106 5.75 7.14 -16.94
C GLY A 106 6.03 5.73 -16.41
N VAL A 107 5.46 4.70 -17.04
CA VAL A 107 5.71 3.30 -16.66
C VAL A 107 7.17 2.92 -16.90
N LEU A 108 7.79 3.38 -17.99
CA LEU A 108 9.23 3.18 -18.23
C LEU A 108 10.09 3.76 -17.11
N LEU A 109 9.88 5.02 -16.74
CA LEU A 109 10.66 5.67 -15.68
C LEU A 109 10.53 4.92 -14.35
N VAL A 110 9.31 4.50 -14.01
CA VAL A 110 9.06 3.72 -12.80
C VAL A 110 9.68 2.32 -12.87
N ALA A 111 9.64 1.67 -14.03
CA ALA A 111 10.29 0.37 -14.25
C ALA A 111 11.82 0.47 -14.12
N VAL A 112 12.45 1.50 -14.67
CA VAL A 112 13.89 1.77 -14.51
C VAL A 112 14.23 2.01 -13.04
N ALA A 113 13.50 2.91 -12.38
CA ALA A 113 13.69 3.19 -10.95
C ALA A 113 13.53 1.91 -10.10
N TYR A 114 12.56 1.06 -10.45
CA TYR A 114 12.31 -0.21 -9.80
C TYR A 114 13.49 -1.19 -9.96
N VAL A 115 14.02 -1.36 -11.17
CA VAL A 115 15.19 -2.23 -11.44
C VAL A 115 16.43 -1.72 -10.69
N VAL A 116 16.68 -0.41 -10.72
CA VAL A 116 17.79 0.22 -9.99
C VAL A 116 17.65 -0.03 -8.50
N LEU A 117 16.48 0.24 -7.93
CA LEU A 117 16.21 0.05 -6.50
C LEU A 117 16.44 -1.40 -6.08
N LEU A 118 15.90 -2.37 -6.82
CA LEU A 118 16.01 -3.78 -6.44
C LEU A 118 17.43 -4.33 -6.62
N THR A 119 18.18 -3.82 -7.58
CA THR A 119 19.60 -4.17 -7.79
C THR A 119 20.45 -3.59 -6.67
N ALA A 120 20.27 -2.30 -6.34
CA ALA A 120 20.93 -1.65 -5.21
C ALA A 120 20.56 -2.29 -3.87
N TYR A 121 19.30 -2.70 -3.71
CA TYR A 121 18.79 -3.47 -2.58
C TYR A 121 19.55 -4.77 -2.39
N SER A 122 19.67 -5.57 -3.46
CA SER A 122 20.33 -6.86 -3.41
C SER A 122 21.84 -6.73 -3.13
N ALA A 123 22.48 -5.71 -3.70
CA ALA A 123 23.92 -5.50 -3.57
C ALA A 123 24.32 -4.94 -2.20
N TRP A 124 23.62 -3.92 -1.69
CA TRP A 124 24.13 -3.13 -0.57
C TRP A 124 23.07 -2.72 0.47
N LEU A 125 21.90 -2.26 0.03
CA LEU A 125 20.92 -1.62 0.93
C LEU A 125 20.35 -2.57 1.99
N LYS A 126 20.41 -3.89 1.77
CA LYS A 126 19.98 -4.92 2.75
C LYS A 126 20.82 -4.97 4.02
N HIS A 127 21.96 -4.29 4.10
CA HIS A 127 22.85 -4.35 5.26
C HIS A 127 22.48 -3.35 6.38
N VAL A 128 21.57 -2.40 6.11
CA VAL A 128 21.12 -1.41 7.09
C VAL A 128 19.63 -1.61 7.36
N VAL A 129 19.28 -1.95 8.61
CA VAL A 129 17.91 -2.37 9.00
C VAL A 129 16.81 -1.40 8.57
N ILE A 130 17.00 -0.10 8.80
CA ILE A 130 16.00 0.91 8.46
C ILE A 130 15.89 1.07 6.94
N VAL A 131 17.03 1.06 6.25
CA VAL A 131 17.09 1.25 4.79
C VAL A 131 16.51 0.04 4.06
N ASP A 132 16.67 -1.18 4.59
CA ASP A 132 16.05 -2.41 4.10
C ASP A 132 14.52 -2.27 4.06
N VAL A 133 13.92 -1.93 5.20
CA VAL A 133 12.46 -1.76 5.33
C VAL A 133 11.94 -0.66 4.40
N LEU A 134 12.65 0.47 4.31
CA LEU A 134 12.28 1.58 3.43
C LEU A 134 12.41 1.19 1.94
N ALA A 135 13.47 0.51 1.54
CA ALA A 135 13.66 0.05 0.16
C ALA A 135 12.57 -0.93 -0.28
N VAL A 136 12.18 -1.86 0.61
CA VAL A 136 11.05 -2.76 0.37
C VAL A 136 9.76 -1.95 0.21
N ALA A 137 9.50 -0.97 1.08
CA ALA A 137 8.33 -0.11 1.00
C ALA A 137 8.25 0.68 -0.31
N VAL A 138 9.35 1.32 -0.72
CA VAL A 138 9.44 2.03 -2.01
C VAL A 138 9.18 1.07 -3.17
N GLY A 139 9.69 -0.16 -3.12
CA GLY A 139 9.42 -1.17 -4.15
C GLY A 139 7.93 -1.51 -4.32
N PHE A 140 7.14 -1.49 -3.24
CA PHE A 140 5.67 -1.66 -3.35
C PHE A 140 4.99 -0.41 -3.88
N VAL A 141 5.44 0.78 -3.47
CA VAL A 141 4.92 2.06 -3.98
C VAL A 141 5.15 2.20 -5.48
N LEU A 142 6.34 1.86 -5.98
CA LEU A 142 6.66 1.90 -7.41
C LEU A 142 5.73 1.00 -8.23
N ARG A 143 5.33 -0.17 -7.71
CA ARG A 143 4.36 -1.04 -8.39
C ARG A 143 2.98 -0.40 -8.47
N ALA A 144 2.49 0.13 -7.35
CA ALA A 144 1.20 0.82 -7.32
C ALA A 144 1.19 2.02 -8.29
N LEU A 145 2.29 2.78 -8.31
CA LEU A 145 2.48 3.92 -9.21
C LEU A 145 2.52 3.51 -10.68
N ALA A 146 3.24 2.44 -11.03
CA ALA A 146 3.23 1.92 -12.41
C ALA A 146 1.83 1.52 -12.85
N GLY A 147 1.04 0.93 -11.94
CA GLY A 147 -0.36 0.61 -12.16
C GLY A 147 -1.22 1.82 -12.50
N THR A 148 -1.11 2.89 -11.73
CA THR A 148 -1.88 4.13 -11.96
C THR A 148 -1.45 4.83 -13.25
N LEU A 149 -0.14 4.83 -13.55
CA LEU A 149 0.42 5.44 -14.77
C LEU A 149 0.09 4.64 -16.04
N ALA A 150 -0.10 3.33 -15.93
CA ALA A 150 -0.50 2.49 -17.07
C ALA A 150 -1.95 2.77 -17.52
N ILE A 151 -2.81 3.23 -16.62
CA ILE A 151 -4.24 3.48 -16.88
C ILE A 151 -4.60 4.97 -16.94
N ASP A 152 -3.58 5.84 -16.89
CA ASP A 152 -3.69 7.29 -16.85
C ASP A 152 -4.66 7.80 -15.78
N VAL A 153 -4.45 7.33 -14.54
CA VAL A 153 -5.20 7.75 -13.35
C VAL A 153 -4.25 8.41 -12.36
N ALA A 154 -4.66 9.53 -11.79
CA ALA A 154 -3.90 10.18 -10.73
C ALA A 154 -3.77 9.26 -9.51
N ILE A 155 -2.57 9.20 -8.93
CA ILE A 155 -2.35 8.40 -7.74
C ILE A 155 -3.10 9.01 -6.55
N SER A 156 -3.96 8.22 -5.91
CA SER A 156 -4.70 8.69 -4.74
C SER A 156 -3.81 8.65 -3.49
N GLY A 157 -3.91 9.69 -2.64
CA GLY A 157 -3.21 9.70 -1.35
C GLY A 157 -3.58 8.48 -0.49
N TRP A 158 -4.82 8.03 -0.59
CA TRP A 158 -5.30 6.80 0.06
C TRP A 158 -4.56 5.54 -0.43
N LEU A 159 -4.38 5.37 -1.75
CA LEU A 159 -3.62 4.24 -2.29
C LEU A 159 -2.17 4.25 -1.79
N LEU A 160 -1.53 5.43 -1.73
CA LEU A 160 -0.17 5.58 -1.21
C LEU A 160 -0.08 5.16 0.25
N ILE A 161 -0.97 5.69 1.11
CA ILE A 161 -1.00 5.36 2.54
C ILE A 161 -1.22 3.85 2.73
N CYS A 162 -2.23 3.26 2.07
CA CYS A 162 -2.49 1.83 2.15
C CYS A 162 -1.29 1.00 1.69
N THR A 163 -0.66 1.38 0.57
CA THR A 163 0.50 0.65 0.02
C THR A 163 1.69 0.70 0.96
N VAL A 164 2.02 1.87 1.50
CA VAL A 164 3.13 2.03 2.44
C VAL A 164 2.88 1.24 3.73
N LEU A 165 1.68 1.33 4.31
CA LEU A 165 1.35 0.61 5.54
C LEU A 165 1.43 -0.92 5.36
N ILE A 166 0.86 -1.45 4.27
CA ILE A 166 0.95 -2.88 3.97
C ILE A 166 2.41 -3.28 3.72
N ALA A 167 3.17 -2.47 3.00
CA ALA A 167 4.56 -2.75 2.72
C ALA A 167 5.44 -2.79 3.98
N LEU A 168 5.25 -1.83 4.90
CA LEU A 168 5.93 -1.82 6.19
C LEU A 168 5.54 -3.04 7.03
N PHE A 169 4.25 -3.41 7.06
CA PHE A 169 3.81 -4.62 7.76
C PHE A 169 4.46 -5.89 7.19
N LEU A 170 4.54 -6.01 5.86
CA LEU A 170 5.20 -7.14 5.18
C LEU A 170 6.71 -7.16 5.44
N ALA A 171 7.36 -6.00 5.46
CA ALA A 171 8.79 -5.88 5.73
C ALA A 171 9.12 -6.32 7.17
N LEU A 172 8.34 -5.87 8.15
CA LEU A 172 8.50 -6.26 9.56
C LEU A 172 8.26 -7.76 9.78
N ARG A 173 7.27 -8.36 9.12
CA ARG A 173 7.09 -9.82 9.13
C ARG A 173 8.25 -10.56 8.46
N GLY A 174 8.83 -9.99 7.40
CA GLY A 174 9.99 -10.53 6.70
C GLY A 174 11.23 -10.61 7.59
N ALA A 175 11.51 -9.54 8.35
CA ALA A 175 12.61 -9.46 9.31
C ALA A 175 12.52 -10.49 10.45
N ALA A 176 11.32 -11.02 10.73
CA ALA A 176 11.08 -12.03 11.76
C ALA A 176 11.38 -13.48 11.31
N ARG A 177 11.89 -13.72 10.09
CA ARG A 177 12.15 -15.07 9.58
C ARG A 177 13.30 -15.77 10.33
N PRO A 178 13.14 -17.05 10.74
CA PRO A 178 14.17 -17.79 11.48
C PRO A 178 15.51 -17.93 10.77
N ASP A 179 15.52 -17.94 9.43
CA ASP A 179 16.72 -18.13 8.60
C ASP A 179 17.69 -16.92 8.68
N ASP A 180 17.17 -15.73 8.98
CA ASP A 180 17.95 -14.49 9.16
C ASP A 180 18.36 -14.24 10.63
N ARG A 181 17.99 -15.12 11.58
CA ARG A 181 18.42 -15.00 12.99
C ARG A 181 19.94 -14.99 13.18
N ARG A 182 20.71 -15.46 12.20
CA ARG A 182 22.17 -15.37 12.21
C ARG A 182 22.71 -13.98 11.85
N ARG A 183 21.96 -13.15 11.11
CA ARG A 183 22.38 -11.79 10.71
C ARG A 183 22.20 -10.75 11.80
N HIS A 184 21.27 -10.98 12.72
CA HIS A 184 20.95 -10.06 13.81
C HIS A 184 21.04 -10.74 15.18
N ARG A 185 22.02 -11.62 15.36
CA ARG A 185 22.43 -12.01 16.71
C ARG A 185 23.11 -10.80 17.33
N VAL A 186 22.32 -9.93 17.97
CA VAL A 186 22.86 -9.09 19.04
C VAL A 186 23.56 -10.05 19.97
N ASP A 187 24.86 -9.86 20.15
CA ASP A 187 25.70 -10.75 20.93
C ASP A 187 25.12 -10.82 22.34
N GLY A 188 24.43 -11.92 22.64
CA GLY A 188 23.72 -12.11 23.90
C GLY A 188 24.68 -12.13 25.09
N ASP A 189 25.97 -12.32 24.82
CA ASP A 189 27.03 -12.26 25.81
C ASP A 189 27.48 -10.81 26.06
N ARG A 190 27.37 -9.90 25.08
CA ARG A 190 27.51 -8.44 25.31
C ARG A 190 26.29 -7.84 26.01
N VAL A 191 25.08 -8.33 25.71
CA VAL A 191 23.87 -7.91 26.43
C VAL A 191 23.88 -8.46 27.85
N ARG A 192 24.36 -9.70 28.06
CA ARG A 192 24.58 -10.25 29.41
C ARG A 192 25.68 -9.53 30.16
N ALA A 193 26.79 -9.19 29.51
CA ALA A 193 27.84 -8.37 30.12
C ALA A 193 27.34 -6.95 30.49
N LEU A 194 26.46 -6.35 29.68
CA LEU A 194 25.80 -5.09 30.00
C LEU A 194 24.75 -5.26 31.12
N HIS A 195 24.06 -6.39 31.20
CA HIS A 195 23.14 -6.71 32.30
C HIS A 195 23.89 -7.03 33.61
N ASP A 196 25.06 -7.67 33.55
CA ASP A 196 25.93 -7.91 34.71
C ASP A 196 26.52 -6.59 35.21
N VAL A 197 26.86 -5.65 34.31
CA VAL A 197 27.28 -4.28 34.66
C VAL A 197 26.10 -3.43 35.13
N ALA A 198 24.88 -3.68 34.63
CA ALA A 198 23.67 -2.99 35.06
C ALA A 198 23.03 -3.59 36.32
N GLY A 199 23.45 -4.77 36.76
CA GLY A 199 23.03 -5.41 38.01
C GLY A 199 23.45 -4.65 39.27
N ASP A 200 24.33 -3.66 39.13
CA ASP A 200 24.81 -2.80 40.23
C ASP A 200 24.10 -1.43 40.30
N ARG A 201 22.98 -1.22 39.59
CA ARG A 201 22.17 0.01 39.76
C ARG A 201 20.70 -0.28 39.93
N ARG A 202 20.29 -0.17 41.19
CA ARG A 202 18.98 0.19 41.77
C ARG A 202 17.81 0.24 40.77
N GLU A 203 16.84 -0.62 41.06
CA GLU A 203 15.47 -0.70 40.54
C GLU A 203 14.95 0.58 39.87
N VAL A 204 14.61 0.47 38.58
CA VAL A 204 13.82 1.47 37.85
C VAL A 204 12.51 0.82 37.37
N PRO A 205 11.32 1.27 37.82
CA PRO A 205 10.06 0.61 37.49
C PRO A 205 9.59 0.85 36.05
N HIS A 206 9.31 -0.26 35.35
CA HIS A 206 8.32 -0.50 34.28
C HIS A 206 8.13 0.53 33.14
N ALA A 207 8.99 0.45 32.11
CA ALA A 207 8.71 1.00 30.77
C ALA A 207 7.96 0.01 29.82
N ALA A 208 7.66 -1.21 30.27
CA ALA A 208 6.92 -2.20 29.48
C ALA A 208 5.41 -1.92 29.37
N ALA A 209 4.87 -1.03 30.21
CA ALA A 209 3.44 -0.67 30.20
C ALA A 209 3.05 0.29 29.06
N ALA A 210 4.01 1.08 28.53
CA ALA A 210 3.75 2.11 27.53
C ALA A 210 3.36 1.53 26.16
N GLY A 211 3.95 0.39 25.77
CA GLY A 211 3.64 -0.28 24.50
C GLY A 211 2.21 -0.83 24.43
N HIS A 212 1.71 -1.39 25.54
CA HIS A 212 0.33 -1.89 25.62
C HIS A 212 -0.70 -0.75 25.69
N ALA A 213 -0.33 0.42 26.21
CA ALA A 213 -1.18 1.60 26.24
C ALA A 213 -1.34 2.23 24.85
N ALA A 214 -0.26 2.30 24.06
CA ALA A 214 -0.31 2.83 22.69
C ALA A 214 -1.16 1.95 21.75
N VAL A 215 -1.05 0.61 21.87
CA VAL A 215 -1.87 -0.34 21.10
C VAL A 215 -3.35 -0.27 21.50
N ARG A 216 -3.64 -0.10 22.80
CA ARG A 216 -5.02 0.13 23.28
C ARG A 216 -5.56 1.48 22.82
N ALA A 217 -4.76 2.54 22.82
CA ALA A 217 -5.18 3.86 22.35
C ALA A 217 -5.59 3.84 20.87
N VAL A 218 -4.85 3.12 20.02
CA VAL A 218 -5.18 2.93 18.60
C VAL A 218 -6.43 2.05 18.42
N TRP A 219 -6.60 1.02 19.25
CA TRP A 219 -7.79 0.16 19.24
C TRP A 219 -9.06 0.94 19.63
N HIS A 220 -8.98 1.82 20.63
CA HIS A 220 -10.10 2.67 21.05
C HIS A 220 -10.35 3.87 20.13
N LEU A 221 -9.33 4.35 19.40
CA LEU A 221 -9.51 5.40 18.37
C LEU A 221 -10.33 4.91 17.16
N SER A 222 -10.37 3.59 16.95
CA SER A 222 -11.08 2.96 15.82
C SER A 222 -12.58 2.73 16.07
N LEU A 223 -13.12 3.14 17.22
CA LEU A 223 -14.52 2.89 17.62
C LEU A 223 -15.31 4.15 18.01
N SER A 224 -14.87 5.34 17.58
CA SER A 224 -15.67 6.58 17.69
C SER A 224 -16.28 7.06 16.37
N LEU A 225 -16.13 6.30 15.27
CA LEU A 225 -16.80 6.58 14.00
C LEU A 225 -18.19 5.92 13.87
N SER A 226 -18.84 5.61 14.99
CA SER A 226 -20.27 5.28 15.05
C SER A 226 -21.10 6.29 15.85
N ALA A 227 -20.52 7.42 16.25
CA ALA A 227 -21.27 8.55 16.80
C ALA A 227 -21.53 9.59 15.69
N LEU A 228 -22.21 9.18 14.62
CA LEU A 228 -23.08 10.12 13.91
C LEU A 228 -24.08 10.63 14.96
N PRO A 229 -24.21 11.94 15.18
CA PRO A 229 -25.28 12.44 16.04
C PRO A 229 -26.59 11.87 15.49
N PRO A 230 -27.47 11.30 16.31
CA PRO A 230 -28.77 10.84 15.83
C PRO A 230 -29.40 12.04 15.14
N ALA A 231 -29.87 11.83 13.89
CA ALA A 231 -30.63 12.80 13.14
C ALA A 231 -31.53 13.57 14.11
N ALA A 232 -31.29 14.87 14.23
CA ALA A 232 -32.00 15.71 15.17
C ALA A 232 -33.49 15.48 14.93
N ARG A 233 -34.11 14.77 15.88
CA ARG A 233 -35.56 14.60 15.94
C ARG A 233 -36.14 15.99 15.77
N ARG A 234 -37.10 16.13 14.85
CA ARG A 234 -37.96 17.29 14.73
C ARG A 234 -38.37 17.72 16.15
N GLN A 235 -37.82 18.82 16.65
CA GLN A 235 -38.34 19.43 17.86
C GLN A 235 -39.74 19.96 17.53
N PRO A 236 -40.77 19.70 18.35
CA PRO A 236 -41.98 20.50 18.25
C PRO A 236 -41.59 21.95 18.52
N VAL A 237 -41.94 22.84 17.61
CA VAL A 237 -41.67 24.28 17.69
C VAL A 237 -42.17 24.78 19.04
N ARG A 238 -41.24 25.15 19.93
CA ARG A 238 -41.58 25.84 21.18
C ARG A 238 -42.05 27.25 20.79
N ALA A 239 -43.29 27.58 21.12
CA ALA A 239 -43.86 28.89 20.87
C ALA A 239 -42.93 29.98 21.42
N LEU A 240 -42.56 30.93 20.56
CA LEU A 240 -41.78 32.11 20.91
C LEU A 240 -42.61 32.97 21.88
N PRO A 241 -42.04 33.51 22.98
CA PRO A 241 -42.76 34.48 23.79
C PRO A 241 -43.13 35.69 22.92
N PRO A 242 -44.33 36.28 23.12
CA PRO A 242 -44.76 37.43 22.33
C PRO A 242 -43.80 38.60 22.53
N ARG A 243 -43.33 39.19 21.43
CA ARG A 243 -42.55 40.42 21.46
C ARG A 243 -43.39 41.52 22.15
N PRO A 244 -42.86 42.23 23.16
CA PRO A 244 -43.52 43.41 23.68
C PRO A 244 -43.53 44.48 22.58
N GLY A 245 -44.72 44.83 22.09
CA GLY A 245 -44.90 45.90 21.09
C GLY A 245 -45.81 45.58 19.90
N ALA A 246 -46.24 44.34 19.70
CA ALA A 246 -47.10 43.97 18.55
C ALA A 246 -48.62 44.15 18.78
N ALA A 247 -49.04 44.86 19.84
CA ALA A 247 -50.45 45.04 20.20
C ALA A 247 -51.08 46.36 19.68
N ARG A 248 -50.49 47.02 18.67
CA ARG A 248 -51.02 48.31 18.16
C ARG A 248 -51.28 48.41 16.66
N GLN A 249 -51.27 47.29 15.91
CA GLN A 249 -51.55 47.32 14.46
C GLN A 249 -52.64 46.37 13.96
N HIS A 250 -53.38 45.70 14.85
CA HIS A 250 -54.52 44.83 14.48
C HIS A 250 -55.90 45.44 14.82
N GLY A 251 -56.06 46.76 14.58
CA GLY A 251 -57.34 47.46 14.76
C GLY A 251 -57.84 48.27 13.57
N VAL A 252 -57.14 48.29 12.43
CA VAL A 252 -57.45 49.25 11.33
C VAL A 252 -57.60 48.61 9.94
N LEU A 253 -57.50 47.29 9.79
CA LEU A 253 -57.67 46.63 8.47
C LEU A 253 -58.78 45.58 8.39
N ASP A 254 -59.68 45.52 9.38
CA ASP A 254 -60.83 44.61 9.40
C ASP A 254 -62.09 45.19 8.70
N ARG A 255 -61.95 46.20 7.85
CA ARG A 255 -63.07 46.73 7.05
C ARG A 255 -62.58 47.29 5.72
N ARG A 256 -62.25 46.42 4.76
CA ARG A 256 -62.41 46.60 3.30
C ARG A 256 -61.62 45.51 2.56
N GLY A 257 -62.29 44.71 1.74
CA GLY A 257 -61.63 43.97 0.65
C GLY A 257 -61.70 42.45 0.68
N ALA A 258 -62.79 41.84 1.16
CA ALA A 258 -63.02 40.39 1.08
C ALA A 258 -63.98 39.98 -0.07
N ALA A 259 -63.97 40.68 -1.21
CA ALA A 259 -64.96 40.43 -2.28
C ALA A 259 -64.43 40.23 -3.72
N ASP A 260 -63.17 40.53 -4.07
CA ASP A 260 -62.82 40.67 -5.50
C ASP A 260 -61.79 39.69 -6.10
N HIS A 261 -61.30 38.69 -5.37
CA HIS A 261 -60.22 37.82 -5.91
C HIS A 261 -60.63 36.37 -6.28
N LEU A 262 -61.92 36.04 -6.31
CA LEU A 262 -62.41 34.70 -6.70
C LEU A 262 -63.21 34.65 -8.02
N ARG A 263 -63.09 35.65 -8.91
CA ARG A 263 -63.78 35.66 -10.21
C ARG A 263 -62.89 35.54 -11.47
N HIS A 264 -61.60 35.28 -11.36
CA HIS A 264 -60.72 35.19 -12.56
C HIS A 264 -60.01 33.85 -12.82
N ALA A 265 -60.44 32.76 -12.18
CA ALA A 265 -59.85 31.42 -12.40
C ALA A 265 -60.86 30.37 -12.90
N ARG A 266 -61.81 30.77 -13.75
CA ARG A 266 -62.60 29.86 -14.61
C ARG A 266 -62.87 30.53 -15.95
N GLY A 267 -62.10 30.15 -16.97
CA GLY A 267 -62.41 30.51 -18.35
C GLY A 267 -61.18 30.61 -19.25
N VAL A 268 -60.45 29.51 -19.45
CA VAL A 268 -59.69 29.22 -20.70
C VAL A 268 -59.47 27.70 -20.78
N VAL A 269 -60.52 26.95 -21.13
CA VAL A 269 -60.44 25.67 -21.85
C VAL A 269 -61.77 25.56 -22.61
N GLU A 270 -61.79 26.07 -23.84
CA GLU A 270 -62.46 25.53 -25.03
C GLU A 270 -61.81 26.19 -26.25
#